data_AF-A0A1Z5ILG8-F1
#
_entry.id   AF-A0A1Z5ILG8-F1
#
_cell.length_a   1.000
_cell.length_b   1.000
_cell.length_c   1.000
_cell.angle_alpha   90.00
_cell.angle_beta   90.00
_cell.angle_gamma   90.00
#
_symmetry.space_group_name_H-M   'P 1'
#
loop_
_entity.id
_entity.type
_entity.pdbx_description
1 polymer ?
#
loop_
_entity_poly.entity_id
_entity_poly.type
_entity_poly.pdbx_seq_one_letter_code
_entity_poly.pdbx_strand_id
1 'polypeptide(L)' 'MIIYEWTNVSDFNFHLVWVTMYRQPIFTTEKRITAMKDCRTSLG' A
#
# COMPACT_ATOMS: atom_id res chain seq x y z
N MET A 1 8.69 0.56 -10.00
CA MET A 1 9.01 2.02 -10.11
C MET A 1 10.41 2.10 -10.66
N ILE A 2 10.58 2.70 -11.84
CA ILE A 2 11.89 2.73 -12.51
C ILE A 2 12.69 3.90 -11.95
N ILE A 3 13.74 3.59 -11.20
CA ILE A 3 14.67 4.59 -10.67
C ILE A 3 15.94 4.49 -11.52
N TYR A 4 16.37 5.65 -12.05
CA TYR A 4 17.62 5.77 -12.78
C TYR A 4 18.66 6.40 -11.85
N GLU A 5 19.52 5.56 -11.27
CA GLU A 5 20.72 6.03 -10.58
C GLU A 5 21.95 5.85 -11.48
N TRP A 6 23.04 6.59 -11.22
CA TRP A 6 24.25 6.46 -12.04
C TRP A 6 24.70 4.99 -12.06
N THR A 7 24.80 4.43 -13.27
CA THR A 7 25.14 3.03 -13.61
C THR A 7 24.13 1.93 -13.27
N ASN A 8 22.96 2.21 -12.68
CA ASN A 8 21.94 1.19 -12.41
C ASN A 8 20.54 1.61 -12.87
N VAL A 9 19.94 0.77 -13.71
CA VAL A 9 18.50 0.77 -13.99
C VAL A 9 17.90 -0.36 -13.18
N SER A 10 17.06 -0.03 -12.20
CA SER A 10 16.41 -1.03 -11.35
C SER A 10 14.89 -0.82 -11.38
N ASP A 11 14.16 -1.90 -11.63
CA ASP A 11 12.70 -1.92 -11.46
C ASP A 11 12.34 -2.61 -10.15
N PHE A 12 12.00 -1.80 -9.15
CA PHE A 12 11.56 -2.30 -7.86
C PHE A 12 10.04 -2.46 -7.84
N ASN A 13 9.61 -3.72 -7.72
CA ASN A 13 8.21 -4.10 -7.50
C ASN A 13 8.13 -4.91 -6.20
N PHE A 14 7.31 -4.44 -5.27
CA PHE A 14 7.14 -5.07 -3.97
C PHE A 14 5.69 -5.48 -3.76
N HIS A 15 5.48 -6.70 -3.26
CA HIS A 15 4.19 -7.12 -2.71
C HIS A 15 4.19 -6.85 -1.21
N LEU A 16 3.49 -5.79 -0.79
CA LEU A 16 3.33 -5.46 0.62
C LEU A 16 2.00 -6.01 1.15
N VAL A 17 2.08 -6.92 2.12
CA VAL A 17 0.91 -7.52 2.80
C VAL A 17 1.05 -7.29 4.30
N TRP A 18 -0.01 -6.80 4.94
CA TRP A 18 -0.08 -6.62 6.39
C TRP A 18 -1.44 -7.07 6.93
N VAL A 19 -1.52 -7.20 8.26
CA VAL A 19 -2.72 -7.66 8.97
C VAL A 19 -3.10 -6.65 10.04
N THR A 20 -4.38 -6.60 10.40
CA THR A 20 -4.88 -5.76 11.50
C THR A 20 -4.38 -6.25 12.85
N MET A 21 -4.29 -5.33 13.81
CA MET A 21 -3.99 -5.68 15.20
C MET A 21 -5.00 -6.73 15.71
N TYR A 22 -4.49 -7.79 16.36
CA TYR A 22 -5.26 -8.96 16.81
C TYR A 22 -6.05 -9.67 15.70
N ARG A 23 -5.70 -9.46 14.42
CA ARG A 23 -6.41 -10.00 13.25
C ARG A 23 -7.91 -9.69 13.24
N GLN A 24 -8.31 -8.59 13.87
CA GLN A 24 -9.71 -8.20 13.95
C GLN A 24 -10.25 -7.87 12.55
N PRO A 25 -11.45 -8.34 12.18
CA PRO A 25 -12.05 -8.06 10.88
C PRO A 25 -12.65 -6.64 10.87
N ILE A 26 -11.79 -5.62 10.79
CA ILE A 26 -12.20 -4.20 10.85
C ILE A 26 -12.77 -3.72 9.51
N PHE A 27 -12.25 -4.26 8.40
CA PHE A 27 -12.62 -3.92 7.03
C PHE A 27 -13.75 -4.79 6.49
N THR A 28 -14.88 -4.80 7.19
CA THR A 28 -16.07 -5.59 6.82
C THR A 28 -17.11 -4.79 6.04
N THR A 29 -16.99 -3.46 6.01
CA THR A 29 -17.91 -2.56 5.30
C THR A 29 -17.18 -1.78 4.22
N GLU A 30 -17.86 -1.54 3.09
CA GLU A 30 -17.31 -0.79 1.97
C GLU A 30 -16.82 0.59 2.38
N LYS A 31 -17.57 1.29 3.23
CA LYS A 31 -17.18 2.62 3.76
C LYS A 31 -15.78 2.63 4.39
N ARG A 32 -15.46 1.61 5.19
CA ARG A 32 -14.15 1.49 5.87
C ARG A 32 -13.04 1.10 4.90
N ILE A 33 -13.35 0.26 3.92
CA ILE A 33 -12.40 -0.14 2.86
C ILE A 33 -12.04 1.08 2.00
N THR A 34 -13.03 1.85 1.58
CA THR A 34 -12.84 3.07 0.77
C THR A 34 -12.05 4.11 1.53
N ALA A 35 -12.45 4.42 2.77
CA ALA A 35 -11.72 5.38 3.61
C ALA A 35 -10.23 5.01 3.79
N MET A 36 -9.92 3.71 3.96
CA MET A 36 -8.51 3.25 4.00
C MET A 36 -7.81 3.56 2.67
N LYS A 37 -8.40 3.13 1.55
CA LYS A 37 -7.80 3.31 0.22
C LYS A 37 -7.56 4.79 -0.09
N ASP A 38 -8.46 5.66 0.37
CA ASP A 38 -8.35 7.11 0.20
C ASP A 38 -7.18 7.68 1.03
N CYS A 39 -6.99 7.24 2.28
CA CYS A 39 -5.81 7.61 3.08
C CYS A 39 -4.50 7.27 2.37
N ARG A 40 -4.45 6.14 1.63
CA ARG A 40 -3.25 5.75 0.87
C ARG A 40 -2.92 6.70 -0.27
N THR A 41 -3.93 7.28 -0.92
CA THR A 41 -3.74 8.14 -2.10
C THR A 41 -3.33 9.57 -1.72
N SER A 42 -3.66 10.01 -0.49
CA SER A 42 -3.31 11.36 0.00
C SER A 42 -1.84 11.55 0.44
N LEU A 43 -1.03 10.47 0.42
CA LEU A 43 0.37 10.46 0.85
C LEU A 43 1.37 10.36 -0.32
N GLY A 44 0.89 10.53 -1.56
CA GLY A 44 1.69 10.52 -2.79
C GLY A 44 1.86 11.91 -3.39
#